data_AF-A0A8S8ZX34-F1
#
_entry.id   AF-A0A8S8ZX34-F1
#
_cell.length_a   1.000
_cell.length_b   1.000
_cell.length_c   1.000
_cell.angle_alpha   90.00
_cell.angle_beta   90.00
_cell.angle_gamma   90.00
#
_symmetry.space_group_name_H-M   'P 1'
#
loop_
_entity.id
_entity.type
_entity.pdbx_description
1 polymer ?
#
loop_
_entity_poly.entity_id
_entity_poly.type
_entity_poly.pdbx_seq_one_letter_code
_entity_poly.pdbx_strand_id
1 'polypeptide(L)'
;MVPDALTPHDPRVTHHFTTIPSTSHTTESITYHYLLANPNSTSFSNGQPTGTVLLLHGWPDLSLGWRYQVPFLLSLGLRVIIPDMLGYGLTSSPASPTEYSLKKLSSHLAHIIREVTTTSSTKKPERVLLGAHDWGAFLGWRLAIYFPQLIKGIFAFCIPYTPPETKVTTLEEHVRKHPELGYQLQNAGGGIERVVGEDKKKLRGWLNAMFGGLSEDTGVMAFDPWKGLDLDKLEEVEASPLVGEEVVDFYGMSTPAMESKGL
;
A
#
# COMPACT_ATOMS: atom_id res chain seq x y z
N MET A 1 -11.05 1.77 25.82
CA MET A 1 -11.21 2.99 25.00
C MET A 1 -10.61 2.68 23.63
N VAL A 2 -11.32 2.99 22.54
CA VAL A 2 -10.76 2.81 21.18
C VAL A 2 -9.65 3.85 21.02
N PRO A 3 -8.40 3.46 20.72
CA PRO A 3 -7.33 4.44 20.55
C PRO A 3 -7.57 5.29 19.30
N ASP A 4 -7.16 6.57 19.35
CA ASP A 4 -7.25 7.47 18.21
C ASP A 4 -6.38 6.99 17.05
N ALA A 5 -6.84 7.25 15.82
CA ALA A 5 -6.12 6.94 14.59
C ALA A 5 -4.73 7.61 14.55
N LEU A 6 -3.80 7.01 13.79
CA LEU A 6 -2.52 7.66 13.50
C LEU A 6 -2.73 8.92 12.67
N THR A 7 -1.97 9.96 13.00
CA THR A 7 -1.75 11.13 12.13
C THR A 7 -0.55 10.89 11.20
N PRO A 8 -0.35 11.70 10.14
CA PRO A 8 0.80 11.59 9.24
C PRO A 8 2.19 11.60 9.90
N HIS A 9 2.33 12.28 11.04
CA HIS A 9 3.59 12.39 11.78
C HIS A 9 3.49 11.77 13.17
N ASP A 10 2.68 10.73 13.31
CA ASP A 10 2.38 10.14 14.60
C ASP A 10 3.62 9.49 15.25
N PRO A 11 3.98 9.85 16.48
CA PRO A 11 5.19 9.33 17.14
C PRO A 11 5.07 7.86 17.56
N ARG A 12 3.88 7.25 17.45
CA ARG A 12 3.66 5.82 17.74
C ARG A 12 4.25 4.90 16.68
N VAL A 13 4.59 5.44 15.50
CA VAL A 13 5.23 4.70 14.41
C VAL A 13 6.61 5.29 14.10
N THR A 14 7.48 4.46 13.54
CA THR A 14 8.82 4.86 13.11
C THR A 14 9.02 4.46 11.65
N HIS A 15 9.72 5.30 10.89
CA HIS A 15 10.05 5.04 9.50
C HIS A 15 11.29 4.16 9.40
N HIS A 16 11.23 3.11 8.60
CA HIS A 16 12.34 2.19 8.33
C HIS A 16 12.50 1.98 6.83
N PHE A 17 13.73 1.65 6.44
CA PHE A 17 14.08 1.34 5.07
C PHE A 17 14.88 0.05 5.02
N THR A 18 14.58 -0.79 4.04
CA THR A 18 15.39 -1.96 3.72
C THR A 18 15.66 -2.03 2.23
N THR A 19 16.81 -2.57 1.87
CA THR A 19 17.21 -2.75 0.48
C THR A 19 17.10 -4.22 0.12
N ILE A 20 16.23 -4.51 -0.85
CA ILE A 20 16.18 -5.81 -1.50
C ILE A 20 17.29 -5.83 -2.56
N PRO A 21 18.30 -6.71 -2.44
CA PRO A 21 19.40 -6.77 -3.38
C PRO A 21 18.93 -7.13 -4.79
N SER A 22 19.67 -6.69 -5.80
CA SER A 22 19.45 -7.18 -7.16
C SER A 22 19.75 -8.67 -7.25
N THR A 23 18.98 -9.39 -8.05
CA THR A 23 19.16 -10.81 -8.35
C THR A 23 19.44 -10.99 -9.83
N SER A 24 19.70 -12.21 -10.29
CA SER A 24 19.79 -12.48 -11.74
C SER A 24 18.51 -12.13 -12.52
N HIS A 25 17.40 -11.85 -11.84
CA HIS A 25 16.10 -11.53 -12.43
C HIS A 25 15.60 -10.11 -12.09
N THR A 26 16.41 -9.27 -11.43
CA THR A 26 16.08 -7.88 -11.12
C THR A 26 17.27 -6.98 -11.51
N THR A 27 17.00 -5.92 -12.27
CA THR A 27 18.06 -5.10 -12.88
C THR A 27 18.70 -4.11 -11.91
N GLU A 28 18.00 -3.77 -10.83
CA GLU A 28 18.41 -2.79 -9.82
C GLU A 28 18.00 -3.27 -8.42
N SER A 29 18.66 -2.75 -7.38
CA SER A 29 18.22 -2.96 -6.00
C SER A 29 16.96 -2.16 -5.72
N ILE A 30 16.04 -2.71 -4.92
CA ILE A 30 14.78 -2.08 -4.57
C ILE A 30 14.83 -1.63 -3.11
N THR A 31 14.62 -0.34 -2.87
CA THR A 31 14.46 0.19 -1.50
C THR A 31 13.00 0.15 -1.13
N TYR A 32 12.68 -0.52 -0.01
CA TYR A 32 11.36 -0.53 0.61
C TYR A 32 11.33 0.38 1.82
N HIS A 33 10.35 1.26 1.87
CA HIS A 33 9.94 1.96 3.06
C HIS A 33 8.85 1.17 3.79
N TYR A 34 8.90 1.15 5.12
CA TYR A 34 7.81 0.65 5.95
C TYR A 34 7.75 1.40 7.28
N LEU A 35 6.53 1.58 7.78
CA LEU A 35 6.30 1.99 9.15
C LEU A 35 6.42 0.77 10.07
N LEU A 36 7.13 0.93 11.18
CA LEU A 36 7.22 -0.04 12.25
C LEU A 36 6.63 0.54 13.53
N ALA A 37 5.66 -0.17 14.09
CA ALA A 37 4.98 0.17 15.33
C ALA A 37 5.22 -0.92 16.38
N ASN A 38 5.72 -0.55 17.55
CA ASN A 38 5.93 -1.47 18.66
C ASN A 38 4.97 -1.17 19.82
N PRO A 39 4.43 -2.19 20.51
CA PRO A 39 3.58 -1.98 21.67
C PRO A 39 4.37 -1.30 22.80
N ASN A 40 3.67 -0.53 23.62
CA ASN A 40 4.31 0.24 24.70
C ASN A 40 4.94 -0.68 25.76
N SER A 41 6.16 -0.34 26.20
CA SER A 41 7.00 -1.22 27.00
C SER A 41 6.46 -1.54 28.39
N THR A 42 5.60 -0.66 28.91
CA THR A 42 5.01 -0.76 30.24
C THR A 42 3.82 -1.69 30.34
N SER A 43 3.21 -2.07 29.20
CA SER A 43 1.93 -2.78 29.18
C SER A 43 2.03 -4.28 28.85
N PHE A 44 3.13 -4.71 28.23
CA PHE A 44 3.30 -6.10 27.76
C PHE A 44 4.72 -6.61 27.97
N SER A 45 4.88 -7.75 28.65
CA SER A 45 6.11 -8.58 28.69
C SER A 45 7.45 -7.80 28.69
N ASN A 46 7.61 -6.78 29.53
CA ASN A 46 8.80 -5.90 29.58
C ASN A 46 9.15 -5.24 28.22
N GLY A 47 8.14 -4.89 27.43
CA GLY A 47 8.22 -4.29 26.11
C GLY A 47 8.53 -5.22 24.96
N GLN A 48 8.42 -6.53 25.16
CA GLN A 48 8.46 -7.48 24.05
C GLN A 48 7.06 -7.69 23.44
N PRO A 49 6.93 -7.59 22.11
CA PRO A 49 5.66 -7.88 21.44
C PRO A 49 5.22 -9.33 21.67
N THR A 50 3.91 -9.56 21.81
CA THR A 50 3.31 -10.90 21.92
C THR A 50 3.15 -11.59 20.58
N GLY A 51 3.24 -10.81 19.50
CA GLY A 51 3.35 -11.29 18.13
C GLY A 51 3.45 -10.15 17.13
N THR A 52 3.61 -10.49 15.86
CA THR A 52 3.77 -9.51 14.77
C THR A 52 2.64 -9.59 13.74
N VAL A 53 2.17 -8.43 13.29
CA VAL A 53 1.20 -8.25 12.20
C VAL A 53 1.87 -7.54 11.02
N LEU A 54 1.68 -8.05 9.81
CA LEU A 54 2.02 -7.36 8.56
C LEU A 54 0.73 -6.82 7.94
N LEU A 55 0.67 -5.53 7.63
CA LEU A 55 -0.50 -4.88 7.02
C LEU A 55 -0.18 -4.37 5.61
N LEU A 56 -0.90 -4.87 4.60
CA LEU A 56 -0.68 -4.53 3.19
C LEU A 56 -1.82 -3.67 2.65
N HIS A 57 -1.52 -2.44 2.25
CA HIS A 57 -2.46 -1.54 1.58
C HIS A 57 -2.65 -1.91 0.09
N GLY A 58 -3.64 -1.31 -0.56
CA GLY A 58 -3.90 -1.44 -1.99
C GLY A 58 -3.76 -0.11 -2.74
N TRP A 59 -4.52 0.08 -3.80
CA TRP A 59 -4.55 1.31 -4.59
C TRP A 59 -5.81 2.14 -4.23
N PRO A 60 -5.74 3.48 -4.21
CA PRO A 60 -4.58 4.36 -4.29
C PRO A 60 -4.14 4.77 -2.86
N ASP A 61 -3.62 3.80 -2.12
CA ASP A 61 -3.39 3.94 -0.68
C ASP A 61 -1.90 3.94 -0.33
N LEU A 62 -1.55 4.25 0.92
CA LEU A 62 -0.21 4.18 1.50
C LEU A 62 -0.24 3.39 2.82
N SER A 63 0.90 3.24 3.47
CA SER A 63 0.98 2.67 4.83
C SER A 63 0.01 3.33 5.84
N LEU A 64 -0.23 4.64 5.72
CA LEU A 64 -1.16 5.38 6.59
C LEU A 64 -2.64 4.99 6.41
N GLY A 65 -3.00 4.23 5.37
CA GLY A 65 -4.34 3.66 5.20
C GLY A 65 -4.79 2.80 6.40
N TRP A 66 -3.83 2.19 7.10
CA TRP A 66 -4.05 1.38 8.29
C TRP A 66 -4.09 2.18 9.61
N ARG A 67 -4.17 3.51 9.55
CA ARG A 67 -4.11 4.42 10.72
C ARG A 67 -5.08 4.09 11.85
N TYR A 68 -6.23 3.48 11.57
CA TYR A 68 -7.18 3.07 12.60
C TYR A 68 -6.84 1.73 13.24
N GLN A 69 -6.28 0.80 12.47
CA GLN A 69 -5.99 -0.57 12.92
C GLN A 69 -4.70 -0.62 13.73
N VAL A 70 -3.68 0.16 13.35
CA VAL A 70 -2.37 0.10 14.02
C VAL A 70 -2.47 0.40 15.52
N PRO A 71 -3.10 1.50 15.99
CA PRO A 71 -3.23 1.79 17.42
C PRO A 71 -3.98 0.69 18.18
N PHE A 72 -5.02 0.12 17.57
CA PHE A 72 -5.77 -0.99 18.15
C PHE A 72 -4.90 -2.24 18.31
N LEU A 73 -4.15 -2.63 17.28
CA LEU A 73 -3.26 -3.80 17.34
C LEU A 73 -2.14 -3.61 18.37
N LEU A 74 -1.56 -2.40 18.47
CA LEU A 74 -0.59 -2.07 19.52
C LEU A 74 -1.19 -2.22 20.91
N SER A 75 -2.46 -1.83 21.10
CA SER A 75 -3.17 -1.99 22.37
C SER A 75 -3.40 -3.45 22.77
N LEU A 76 -3.25 -4.40 21.82
CA LEU A 76 -3.30 -5.84 22.06
C LEU A 76 -1.90 -6.45 22.29
N GLY A 77 -0.84 -5.63 22.34
CA GLY A 77 0.53 -6.08 22.53
C GLY A 77 1.22 -6.57 21.25
N LEU A 78 0.64 -6.28 20.07
CA LEU A 78 1.17 -6.72 18.79
C LEU A 78 2.10 -5.66 18.18
N ARG A 79 3.22 -6.11 17.62
CA ARG A 79 4.04 -5.31 16.70
C ARG A 79 3.36 -5.24 15.34
N VAL A 80 3.46 -4.12 14.66
CA VAL A 80 2.86 -3.93 13.33
C VAL A 80 3.91 -3.43 12.33
N ILE A 81 4.01 -4.12 11.19
CA ILE A 81 4.85 -3.76 10.04
C ILE A 81 3.90 -3.28 8.94
N ILE A 82 4.11 -2.07 8.43
CA ILE A 82 3.20 -1.45 7.44
C ILE A 82 4.04 -0.88 6.28
N PRO A 83 4.38 -1.71 5.28
CA PRO A 83 5.12 -1.24 4.11
C PRO A 83 4.29 -0.27 3.26
N ASP A 84 4.99 0.70 2.66
CA ASP A 84 4.52 1.27 1.40
C ASP A 84 4.84 0.24 0.30
N MET A 85 3.84 -0.16 -0.48
CA MET A 85 3.99 -1.16 -1.52
C MET A 85 4.89 -0.67 -2.67
N LEU A 86 5.42 -1.58 -3.49
CA LEU A 86 6.27 -1.21 -4.64
C LEU A 86 5.54 -0.20 -5.53
N GLY A 87 6.21 0.90 -5.87
CA GLY A 87 5.60 1.99 -6.65
C GLY A 87 4.83 3.02 -5.83
N TYR A 88 4.77 2.89 -4.50
CA TYR A 88 4.04 3.79 -3.61
C TYR A 88 4.94 4.45 -2.58
N GLY A 89 4.54 5.65 -2.17
CA GLY A 89 5.15 6.37 -1.06
C GLY A 89 6.66 6.50 -1.21
N LEU A 90 7.38 6.15 -0.15
CA LEU A 90 8.84 6.23 -0.11
C LEU A 90 9.53 4.93 -0.59
N THR A 91 8.77 3.95 -1.07
CA THR A 91 9.30 2.72 -1.68
C THR A 91 9.63 2.97 -3.15
N SER A 92 10.69 2.33 -3.66
CA SER A 92 11.11 2.45 -5.07
C SER A 92 9.98 2.15 -6.06
N SER A 93 10.01 2.84 -7.20
CA SER A 93 9.08 2.66 -8.32
C SER A 93 9.84 2.27 -9.59
N PRO A 94 10.26 0.99 -9.74
CA PRO A 94 10.93 0.54 -10.96
C PRO A 94 10.00 0.66 -12.17
N ALA A 95 10.54 1.06 -13.33
CA ALA A 95 9.74 1.24 -14.54
C ALA A 95 9.26 -0.09 -15.16
N SER A 96 9.98 -1.19 -14.92
CA SER A 96 9.67 -2.48 -15.53
C SER A 96 8.46 -3.14 -14.86
N PRO A 97 7.36 -3.44 -15.60
CA PRO A 97 6.20 -4.12 -15.04
C PRO A 97 6.52 -5.51 -14.46
N THR A 98 7.58 -6.16 -14.94
CA THR A 98 7.98 -7.49 -14.46
C THR A 98 8.48 -7.47 -13.02
N GLU A 99 8.87 -6.31 -12.48
CA GLU A 99 9.23 -6.14 -11.05
C GLU A 99 8.01 -6.26 -10.13
N TYR A 100 6.80 -5.96 -10.64
CA TYR A 100 5.55 -5.98 -9.89
C TYR A 100 4.87 -7.35 -9.89
N SER A 101 5.54 -8.41 -10.37
CA SER A 101 4.97 -9.76 -10.30
C SER A 101 4.70 -10.15 -8.83
N LEU A 102 3.56 -10.79 -8.58
CA LEU A 102 3.14 -11.17 -7.22
C LEU A 102 4.17 -12.05 -6.50
N LYS A 103 4.94 -12.86 -7.25
CA LYS A 103 6.02 -13.68 -6.71
C LYS A 103 7.20 -12.83 -6.22
N LYS A 104 7.65 -11.85 -7.01
CA LYS A 104 8.71 -10.92 -6.59
C LYS A 104 8.27 -10.10 -5.38
N LEU A 105 7.10 -9.48 -5.46
CA LEU A 105 6.53 -8.72 -4.33
C LEU A 105 6.41 -9.57 -3.06
N SER A 106 5.93 -10.81 -3.17
CA SER A 106 5.89 -11.74 -2.02
C SER A 106 7.27 -12.03 -1.45
N SER A 107 8.30 -12.15 -2.30
CA SER A 107 9.68 -12.37 -1.84
C SER A 107 10.26 -11.15 -1.12
N HIS A 108 9.92 -9.93 -1.55
CA HIS A 108 10.32 -8.68 -0.89
C HIS A 108 9.67 -8.58 0.49
N LEU A 109 8.37 -8.87 0.60
CA LEU A 109 7.67 -8.90 1.88
C LEU A 109 8.23 -9.99 2.82
N ALA A 110 8.58 -11.16 2.29
CA ALA A 110 9.23 -12.21 3.05
C ALA A 110 10.62 -11.79 3.58
N HIS A 111 11.34 -10.94 2.84
CA HIS A 111 12.59 -10.33 3.32
C HIS A 111 12.32 -9.39 4.49
N ILE A 112 11.37 -8.45 4.36
CA ILE A 112 10.99 -7.52 5.44
C ILE A 112 10.56 -8.28 6.71
N ILE A 113 9.70 -9.31 6.58
CA ILE A 113 9.29 -10.14 7.73
C ILE A 113 10.52 -10.75 8.42
N ARG A 114 11.45 -11.33 7.66
CA ARG A 114 12.64 -11.98 8.24
C ARG A 114 13.53 -10.97 8.94
N GLU A 115 13.76 -9.82 8.33
CA GLU A 115 14.58 -8.76 8.89
C GLU A 115 14.02 -8.26 10.23
N VAL A 116 12.70 -7.99 10.29
CA VAL A 116 12.07 -7.43 11.49
C VAL A 116 11.88 -8.47 12.61
N THR A 117 11.63 -9.73 12.26
CA THR A 117 11.25 -10.76 13.24
C THR A 117 12.38 -11.71 13.64
N THR A 118 13.50 -11.71 12.91
CA THR A 118 14.69 -12.50 13.29
C THR A 118 15.59 -11.64 14.17
N THR A 119 15.81 -12.06 15.40
CA THR A 119 16.67 -11.36 16.36
C THR A 119 17.86 -12.24 16.71
N SER A 120 18.89 -11.67 17.37
CA SER A 120 20.01 -12.46 17.90
C SER A 120 19.54 -13.57 18.86
N SER A 121 18.41 -13.37 19.54
CA SER A 121 17.80 -14.36 20.43
C SER A 121 16.97 -15.41 19.70
N THR A 122 16.44 -15.10 18.51
CA THR A 122 15.59 -15.99 17.72
C THR A 122 16.31 -16.45 16.46
N LYS A 123 16.81 -17.69 16.47
CA LYS A 123 17.51 -18.30 15.30
C LYS A 123 16.62 -18.47 14.05
N LYS A 124 15.31 -18.21 14.15
CA LYS A 124 14.33 -18.33 13.08
C LYS A 124 13.35 -17.14 13.13
N PRO A 125 12.84 -16.69 11.98
CA PRO A 125 11.83 -15.63 11.94
C PRO A 125 10.53 -16.08 12.61
N GLU A 126 9.84 -15.12 13.23
CA GLU A 126 8.49 -15.32 13.75
C GLU A 126 7.49 -15.46 12.58
N ARG A 127 6.44 -16.26 12.77
CA ARG A 127 5.29 -16.25 11.86
C ARG A 127 4.37 -15.07 12.17
N VAL A 128 3.99 -14.31 11.14
CA VAL A 128 3.18 -13.09 11.29
C VAL A 128 1.70 -13.34 11.01
N LEU A 129 0.82 -12.57 11.63
CA LEU A 129 -0.55 -12.41 11.14
C LEU A 129 -0.53 -11.45 9.95
N LEU A 130 -1.22 -11.78 8.87
CA LEU A 130 -1.26 -10.99 7.64
C LEU A 130 -2.61 -10.31 7.51
N GLY A 131 -2.63 -8.98 7.59
CA GLY A 131 -3.78 -8.15 7.26
C GLY A 131 -3.61 -7.51 5.89
N ALA A 132 -4.65 -7.51 5.07
CA ALA A 132 -4.52 -7.02 3.70
C ALA A 132 -5.82 -6.42 3.14
N HIS A 133 -5.71 -5.38 2.33
CA HIS A 133 -6.82 -4.66 1.72
C HIS A 133 -6.60 -4.45 0.22
N ASP A 134 -7.65 -4.56 -0.59
CA ASP A 134 -7.62 -4.25 -2.03
C ASP A 134 -6.49 -5.03 -2.79
N TRP A 135 -5.62 -4.40 -3.58
CA TRP A 135 -4.47 -5.04 -4.22
C TRP A 135 -3.50 -5.67 -3.22
N GLY A 136 -3.41 -5.11 -2.01
CA GLY A 136 -2.71 -5.71 -0.89
C GLY A 136 -3.30 -7.08 -0.52
N ALA A 137 -4.62 -7.26 -0.58
CA ALA A 137 -5.27 -8.55 -0.36
C ALA A 137 -4.98 -9.53 -1.51
N PHE A 138 -5.03 -9.05 -2.76
CA PHE A 138 -4.66 -9.87 -3.92
C PHE A 138 -3.22 -10.41 -3.81
N LEU A 139 -2.27 -9.57 -3.36
CA LEU A 139 -0.91 -9.98 -3.06
C LEU A 139 -0.81 -10.86 -1.80
N GLY A 140 -1.55 -10.53 -0.74
CA GLY A 140 -1.50 -11.22 0.55
C GLY A 140 -1.85 -12.71 0.43
N TRP A 141 -2.81 -13.05 -0.43
CA TRP A 141 -3.11 -14.45 -0.76
C TRP A 141 -1.92 -15.18 -1.37
N ARG A 142 -1.16 -14.52 -2.26
CA ARG A 142 0.04 -15.10 -2.88
C ARG A 142 1.19 -15.22 -1.90
N LEU A 143 1.38 -14.25 -1.01
CA LEU A 143 2.38 -14.31 0.05
C LEU A 143 2.14 -15.53 0.95
N ALA A 144 0.88 -15.78 1.35
CA ALA A 144 0.51 -16.94 2.14
C ALA A 144 0.75 -18.28 1.42
N ILE A 145 0.56 -18.34 0.10
CA ILE A 145 0.85 -19.53 -0.72
C ILE A 145 2.35 -19.75 -0.90
N TYR A 146 3.11 -18.71 -1.23
CA TYR A 146 4.53 -18.83 -1.55
C TYR A 146 5.42 -18.96 -0.31
N PHE A 147 4.99 -18.38 0.83
CA PHE A 147 5.75 -18.37 2.07
C PHE A 147 4.90 -18.79 3.30
N PRO A 148 4.24 -19.97 3.27
CA PRO A 148 3.35 -20.43 4.35
C PRO A 148 4.08 -20.58 5.70
N GLN A 149 5.39 -20.82 5.67
CA GLN A 149 6.25 -20.90 6.84
C GLN A 149 6.44 -19.57 7.58
N LEU A 150 6.10 -18.43 6.96
CA LEU A 150 6.15 -17.09 7.56
C LEU A 150 4.78 -16.57 8.00
N ILE A 151 3.69 -17.20 7.56
CA ILE A 151 2.33 -16.69 7.80
C ILE A 151 1.62 -17.55 8.84
N LYS A 152 1.20 -16.94 9.95
CA LYS A 152 0.46 -17.59 11.05
C LYS A 152 -1.05 -17.67 10.75
N GLY A 153 -1.58 -16.65 10.10
CA GLY A 153 -2.98 -16.52 9.69
C GLY A 153 -3.15 -15.29 8.81
N ILE A 154 -4.26 -15.22 8.08
CA ILE A 154 -4.58 -14.10 7.18
C ILE A 154 -5.99 -13.59 7.44
N PHE A 155 -6.16 -12.28 7.40
CA PHE A 155 -7.43 -11.58 7.31
C PHE A 155 -7.35 -10.58 6.16
N ALA A 156 -8.30 -10.66 5.23
CA ALA A 156 -8.27 -9.88 4.00
C ALA A 156 -9.63 -9.20 3.78
N PHE A 157 -9.59 -7.97 3.25
CA PHE A 157 -10.77 -7.16 2.98
C PHE A 157 -10.90 -6.87 1.48
N CYS A 158 -12.15 -6.74 1.01
CA CYS A 158 -12.55 -6.38 -0.36
C CYS A 158 -12.29 -7.46 -1.42
N ILE A 159 -11.08 -8.02 -1.51
CA ILE A 159 -10.70 -8.98 -2.56
C ILE A 159 -10.71 -10.43 -2.04
N PRO A 160 -11.59 -11.31 -2.57
CA PRO A 160 -11.62 -12.70 -2.17
C PRO A 160 -10.39 -13.47 -2.69
N TYR A 161 -10.15 -14.65 -2.13
CA TYR A 161 -9.13 -15.55 -2.65
C TYR A 161 -9.47 -15.99 -4.09
N THR A 162 -8.48 -15.87 -4.97
CA THR A 162 -8.53 -16.45 -6.32
C THR A 162 -7.32 -17.39 -6.52
N PRO A 163 -7.51 -18.61 -7.08
CA PRO A 163 -6.39 -19.49 -7.39
C PRO A 163 -5.38 -18.83 -8.35
N PRO A 164 -4.07 -19.14 -8.25
CA PRO A 164 -3.09 -18.68 -9.24
C PRO A 164 -3.46 -19.15 -10.65
N GLU A 165 -3.54 -18.20 -11.58
CA GLU A 165 -3.77 -18.53 -13.00
C GLU A 165 -2.48 -19.03 -13.65
N THR A 166 -2.63 -19.99 -14.57
CA THR A 166 -1.52 -20.52 -15.38
C THR A 166 -1.35 -19.78 -16.70
N LYS A 167 -2.29 -18.90 -17.04
CA LYS A 167 -2.28 -18.08 -18.24
C LYS A 167 -2.07 -16.63 -17.85
N VAL A 168 -1.25 -15.93 -18.65
CA VAL A 168 -1.16 -14.48 -18.55
C VAL A 168 -2.38 -13.91 -19.25
N THR A 169 -3.17 -13.14 -18.51
CA THR A 169 -4.33 -12.41 -19.02
C THR A 169 -3.93 -10.94 -19.15
N THR A 170 -4.20 -10.29 -20.29
CA THR A 170 -3.90 -8.85 -20.44
C THR A 170 -4.86 -8.01 -19.61
N LEU A 171 -4.54 -6.74 -19.39
CA LEU A 171 -5.42 -5.84 -18.65
C LEU A 171 -6.77 -5.66 -19.35
N GLU A 172 -6.77 -5.54 -20.68
CA GLU A 172 -7.98 -5.42 -21.50
C GLU A 172 -8.85 -6.67 -21.41
N GLU A 173 -8.23 -7.86 -21.37
CA GLU A 173 -8.95 -9.11 -21.18
C GLU A 173 -9.54 -9.24 -19.79
N HIS A 174 -8.82 -8.77 -18.77
CA HIS A 174 -9.30 -8.74 -17.40
C HIS A 174 -10.49 -7.80 -17.26
N VAL A 175 -10.39 -6.56 -17.75
CA VAL A 175 -11.47 -5.57 -17.73
C VAL A 175 -12.68 -6.00 -18.55
N ARG A 176 -12.50 -6.75 -19.65
CA ARG A 176 -13.64 -7.32 -20.38
C ARG A 176 -14.47 -8.30 -19.52
N LYS A 177 -13.82 -9.03 -18.61
CA LYS A 177 -14.48 -9.93 -17.66
C LYS A 177 -15.00 -9.20 -16.42
N HIS A 178 -14.31 -8.12 -16.03
CA HIS A 178 -14.55 -7.30 -14.84
C HIS A 178 -14.66 -5.82 -15.24
N PRO A 179 -15.75 -5.42 -15.91
CA PRO A 179 -15.92 -4.06 -16.43
C PRO A 179 -15.92 -3.00 -15.32
N GLU A 180 -16.24 -3.38 -14.08
CA GLU A 180 -16.13 -2.56 -12.87
C GLU A 180 -14.70 -2.13 -12.52
N LEU A 181 -13.68 -2.70 -13.18
CA LEU A 181 -12.28 -2.29 -13.09
C LEU A 181 -11.84 -1.46 -14.31
N GLY A 182 -12.78 -0.89 -15.07
CA GLY A 182 -12.51 -0.15 -16.29
C GLY A 182 -11.55 1.02 -16.12
N TYR A 183 -11.57 1.68 -14.96
CA TYR A 183 -10.63 2.74 -14.61
C TYR A 183 -9.15 2.30 -14.70
N GLN A 184 -8.84 1.01 -14.53
CA GLN A 184 -7.48 0.50 -14.64
C GLN A 184 -6.89 0.72 -16.05
N LEU A 185 -7.73 0.71 -17.09
CA LEU A 185 -7.27 1.05 -18.45
C LEU A 185 -6.86 2.52 -18.57
N GLN A 186 -7.56 3.43 -17.89
CA GLN A 186 -7.17 4.83 -17.82
C GLN A 186 -5.83 4.98 -17.09
N ASN A 187 -5.66 4.32 -15.94
CA ASN A 187 -4.41 4.31 -15.19
C ASN A 187 -3.23 3.79 -16.03
N ALA A 188 -3.41 2.70 -16.78
CA ALA A 188 -2.36 2.15 -17.61
C ALA A 188 -2.05 2.96 -18.88
N GLY A 189 -2.94 3.88 -19.28
CA GLY A 189 -2.84 4.65 -20.53
C GLY A 189 -1.87 5.84 -20.49
N GLY A 190 -1.23 6.10 -19.35
CA GLY A 190 -0.31 7.23 -19.17
C GLY A 190 -1.00 8.61 -19.15
N GLY A 191 -2.33 8.65 -19.22
CA GLY A 191 -3.10 9.90 -19.32
C GLY A 191 -3.08 10.69 -18.02
N ILE A 192 -3.17 9.98 -16.89
CA ILE A 192 -3.14 10.57 -15.55
C ILE A 192 -1.79 11.24 -15.32
N GLU A 193 -0.70 10.55 -15.63
CA GLU A 193 0.67 11.05 -15.49
C GLU A 193 0.91 12.29 -16.36
N ARG A 194 0.35 12.31 -17.58
CA ARG A 194 0.44 13.48 -18.47
C ARG A 194 -0.37 14.68 -17.98
N VAL A 195 -1.56 14.46 -17.42
CA VAL A 195 -2.46 15.56 -17.01
C VAL A 195 -2.14 16.07 -15.61
N VAL A 196 -1.90 15.17 -14.65
CA VAL A 196 -1.54 15.50 -13.27
C VAL A 196 -0.09 15.96 -13.21
N GLY A 197 0.84 15.21 -13.79
CA GLY A 197 2.27 15.52 -13.75
C GLY A 197 2.76 15.88 -12.35
N GLU A 198 3.36 17.06 -12.20
CA GLU A 198 3.81 17.61 -10.92
C GLU A 198 2.83 18.66 -10.34
N ASP A 199 1.65 18.81 -10.94
CA ASP A 199 0.64 19.77 -10.50
C ASP A 199 -0.05 19.29 -9.22
N LYS A 200 0.31 19.92 -8.10
CA LYS A 200 -0.21 19.59 -6.78
C LYS A 200 -1.72 19.78 -6.64
N LYS A 201 -2.32 20.74 -7.37
CA LYS A 201 -3.78 20.95 -7.31
C LYS A 201 -4.49 19.79 -7.99
N LYS A 202 -4.02 19.39 -9.18
CA LYS A 202 -4.58 18.24 -9.90
C LYS A 202 -4.33 16.93 -9.16
N LEU A 203 -3.18 16.77 -8.50
CA LEU A 203 -2.89 15.62 -7.66
C LEU A 203 -3.86 15.55 -6.47
N ARG A 204 -4.11 16.68 -5.79
CA ARG A 204 -5.09 16.76 -4.71
C ARG A 204 -6.49 16.44 -5.20
N GLY A 205 -6.90 17.00 -6.33
CA GLY A 205 -8.18 16.70 -6.98
C GLY A 205 -8.35 15.23 -7.32
N TRP A 206 -7.31 14.61 -7.88
CA TRP A 206 -7.26 13.18 -8.17
C TRP A 206 -7.41 12.36 -6.88
N LEU A 207 -6.66 12.67 -5.82
CA LEU A 207 -6.77 11.99 -4.52
C LEU A 207 -8.18 12.17 -3.92
N ASN A 208 -8.72 13.38 -3.93
CA ASN A 208 -10.08 13.64 -3.45
C ASN A 208 -11.10 12.80 -4.19
N ALA A 209 -11.03 12.74 -5.52
CA ALA A 209 -11.92 11.93 -6.34
C ALA A 209 -11.83 10.43 -5.97
N MET A 210 -10.62 9.91 -5.74
CA MET A 210 -10.42 8.53 -5.28
C MET A 210 -11.05 8.25 -3.92
N PHE A 211 -11.11 9.26 -3.04
CA PHE A 211 -11.69 9.16 -1.72
C PHE A 211 -13.11 9.76 -1.64
N GLY A 212 -13.84 9.78 -2.75
CA GLY A 212 -15.26 10.10 -2.76
C GLY A 212 -15.61 11.59 -2.84
N GLY A 213 -14.66 12.42 -3.27
CA GLY A 213 -14.92 13.80 -3.64
C GLY A 213 -15.94 13.91 -4.78
N LEU A 214 -16.76 14.95 -4.70
CA LEU A 214 -17.79 15.27 -5.69
C LEU A 214 -17.23 16.30 -6.68
N SER A 215 -17.69 16.25 -7.91
CA SER A 215 -17.45 17.30 -8.90
C SER A 215 -18.30 18.53 -8.55
N GLU A 216 -17.69 19.69 -8.38
CA GLU A 216 -18.35 20.93 -7.94
C GLU A 216 -19.53 21.33 -8.85
N ASP A 217 -19.38 21.11 -10.16
CA ASP A 217 -20.35 21.53 -11.18
C ASP A 217 -21.64 20.68 -11.21
N THR A 218 -21.53 19.40 -10.83
CA THR A 218 -22.58 18.39 -11.01
C THR A 218 -23.04 17.79 -9.69
N GLY A 219 -22.25 17.91 -8.62
CA GLY A 219 -22.50 17.29 -7.32
C GLY A 219 -22.47 15.76 -7.34
N VAL A 220 -21.91 15.16 -8.40
CA VAL A 220 -21.76 13.70 -8.53
C VAL A 220 -20.34 13.27 -8.22
N MET A 221 -20.15 12.00 -7.88
CA MET A 221 -18.83 11.41 -7.63
C MET A 221 -17.88 11.67 -8.81
N ALA A 222 -16.71 12.24 -8.51
CA ALA A 222 -15.71 12.56 -9.52
C ALA A 222 -14.96 11.33 -10.08
N PHE A 223 -15.17 10.15 -9.48
CA PHE A 223 -14.61 8.88 -9.92
C PHE A 223 -15.70 7.87 -10.30
N ASP A 224 -15.60 7.31 -11.50
CA ASP A 224 -16.43 6.22 -11.99
C ASP A 224 -15.56 4.94 -12.16
N PRO A 225 -15.80 3.86 -11.42
CA PRO A 225 -14.96 2.66 -11.52
C PRO A 225 -15.03 1.98 -12.91
N TRP A 226 -16.08 2.20 -13.70
CA TRP A 226 -16.17 1.67 -15.06
C TRP A 226 -15.34 2.46 -16.09
N LYS A 227 -14.95 3.70 -15.78
CA LYS A 227 -14.33 4.61 -16.77
C LYS A 227 -13.05 5.28 -16.28
N GLY A 228 -13.00 5.63 -15.01
CA GLY A 228 -11.97 6.46 -14.40
C GLY A 228 -12.49 7.86 -14.08
N LEU A 229 -11.60 8.84 -14.14
CA LEU A 229 -11.88 10.25 -13.85
C LEU A 229 -12.07 11.06 -15.13
N ASP A 230 -12.81 12.17 -15.03
CA ASP A 230 -12.69 13.28 -15.97
C ASP A 230 -11.43 14.09 -15.63
N LEU A 231 -10.36 13.91 -16.41
CA LEU A 231 -9.05 14.51 -16.13
C LEU A 231 -9.04 16.03 -16.33
N ASP A 232 -9.98 16.58 -17.09
CA ASP A 232 -10.07 18.02 -17.31
C ASP A 232 -10.69 18.76 -16.11
N LYS A 233 -11.32 18.03 -15.18
CA LYS A 233 -12.06 18.58 -14.03
C LYS A 233 -11.41 18.33 -12.68
N LEU A 234 -10.16 17.88 -12.63
CA LEU A 234 -9.50 17.53 -11.37
C LEU A 234 -9.43 18.70 -10.38
N GLU A 235 -9.29 19.93 -10.86
CA GLU A 235 -9.25 21.12 -10.00
C GLU A 235 -10.63 21.51 -9.44
N GLU A 236 -11.71 20.94 -9.97
CA GLU A 236 -13.10 21.18 -9.59
C GLU A 236 -13.65 20.01 -8.73
N VAL A 237 -12.77 19.25 -8.07
CA VAL A 237 -13.16 18.16 -7.18
C VAL A 237 -13.13 18.62 -5.73
N GLU A 238 -14.29 18.57 -5.09
CA GLU A 238 -14.48 18.92 -3.68
C GLU A 238 -13.63 18.03 -2.76
N ALA A 239 -13.38 18.52 -1.54
CA ALA A 239 -12.69 17.75 -0.51
C ALA A 239 -13.37 16.40 -0.24
N SER A 240 -12.57 15.36 -0.04
CA SER A 240 -13.07 14.03 0.28
C SER A 240 -13.90 14.04 1.59
N PRO A 241 -15.09 13.41 1.61
CA PRO A 241 -15.84 13.21 2.84
C PRO A 241 -15.32 12.02 3.67
N LEU A 242 -14.42 11.20 3.12
CA LEU A 242 -13.93 9.96 3.73
C LEU A 242 -12.55 10.13 4.37
N VAL A 243 -11.77 11.08 3.89
CA VAL A 243 -10.38 11.29 4.30
C VAL A 243 -10.15 12.78 4.54
N GLY A 244 -9.67 13.12 5.73
CA GLY A 244 -9.37 14.51 6.09
C GLY A 244 -8.18 15.07 5.30
N GLU A 245 -8.17 16.39 5.14
CA GLU A 245 -7.21 17.12 4.30
C GLU A 245 -5.74 16.80 4.62
N GLU A 246 -5.39 16.68 5.90
CA GLU A 246 -4.03 16.37 6.33
C GLU A 246 -3.52 15.02 5.78
N VAL A 247 -4.41 14.03 5.65
CA VAL A 247 -4.08 12.73 5.09
C VAL A 247 -3.97 12.81 3.57
N VAL A 248 -4.85 13.56 2.91
CA VAL A 248 -4.74 13.82 1.46
C VAL A 248 -3.41 14.52 1.14
N ASP A 249 -3.03 15.52 1.93
CA ASP A 249 -1.74 16.20 1.79
C ASP A 249 -0.56 15.25 2.01
N PHE A 250 -0.61 14.39 3.02
CA PHE A 250 0.41 13.37 3.22
C PHE A 250 0.57 12.47 1.99
N TYR A 251 -0.54 12.07 1.35
CA TYR A 251 -0.50 11.21 0.16
C TYR A 251 0.09 11.94 -1.05
N GLY A 252 -0.20 13.23 -1.18
CA GLY A 252 0.36 14.09 -2.23
C GLY A 252 1.82 14.52 -2.00
N MET A 253 2.32 14.49 -0.76
CA MET A 253 3.71 14.84 -0.42
C MET A 253 4.64 13.62 -0.39
N SER A 254 4.08 12.42 -0.19
CA SER A 254 4.84 11.17 -0.12
C SER A 254 5.11 10.54 -1.50
N THR A 255 4.60 11.14 -2.58
CA THR A 255 5.08 10.84 -3.92
C THR A 255 6.52 11.36 -3.99
N PRO A 256 7.52 10.52 -4.32
CA PRO A 256 8.84 11.05 -4.62
C PRO A 256 8.62 12.11 -5.68
N ALA A 257 9.11 13.33 -5.45
CA ALA A 257 9.31 14.26 -6.54
C ALA A 257 9.97 13.42 -7.65
N MET A 258 9.43 13.48 -8.87
CA MET A 258 10.16 13.00 -10.04
C MET A 258 11.36 13.94 -10.20
N GLU A 259 12.29 13.90 -9.26
CA GLU A 259 13.59 14.55 -9.36
C GLU A 259 14.16 14.00 -10.66
N SER A 260 14.21 14.89 -11.63
CA SER A 260 14.88 14.75 -12.89
C SER A 260 16.09 13.85 -12.70
N LYS A 261 16.06 12.65 -13.29
CA LYS A 261 17.28 11.88 -13.52
C LYS A 261 18.14 12.69 -14.47
N GLY A 262 18.89 13.63 -13.91
CA GLY A 262 20.05 14.25 -14.50
C GLY A 262 21.24 13.34 -14.24
N LEU A 263 21.36 12.29 -15.04
CA LEU A 263 22.60 11.59 -15.39
C LEU A 263 22.51 11.18 -16.86
#